data_AF-T0LMJ9-F1
#
_entry.id   AF-T0LMJ9-F1
#
_cell.length_a   1.000
_cell.length_b   1.000
_cell.length_c   1.000
_cell.angle_alpha   90.00
_cell.angle_beta   90.00
_cell.angle_gamma   90.00
#
_symmetry.space_group_name_H-M   'P 1'
#
loop_
_entity.id
_entity.type
_entity.pdbx_description
1 polymer ?
#
loop_
_entity_poly.entity_id
_entity_poly.type
_entity_poly.pdbx_seq_one_letter_code
_entity_poly.pdbx_strand_id
1 'polypeptide(L)'
;MRNDAISVVSRQLGISKAEFHQNYESIGRAMIIRRDDMFVKEEGYFGRLMLSSFKLWAVYGYAGIRDYRRIPDIKLLSGIHTEVVQKEDGILYKMDPEKVMFSKGNKRERHILTETVHRDETVLDMFAGIGYFSIPISFKVKRIYSCEINPDSFHYLLINKRINGARNLVAMLGNSSSIPMKGFSDRIIMGHFDSHKYLEKALLYLKKEGKIHLHSLATRGDYSSLYEKYGKHEYVEGVKVRKVKSYSPSHDHVVVDMDVKKH
;
A
#
# COMPACT_ATOMS: atom_id res chain seq x y z
N MET A 1 -13.50 24.67 -1.97
CA MET A 1 -13.74 23.74 -0.85
C MET A 1 -12.50 23.48 0.02
N ARG A 2 -11.43 22.83 -0.47
CA ARG A 2 -10.24 22.54 0.37
C ARG A 2 -9.49 23.80 0.83
N ASN A 3 -9.32 24.78 -0.07
CA ASN A 3 -8.68 26.06 0.26
C ASN A 3 -9.52 26.88 1.24
N ASP A 4 -10.84 26.75 1.21
CA ASP A 4 -11.76 27.44 2.13
C ASP A 4 -11.67 26.82 3.53
N ALA A 5 -11.66 25.48 3.62
CA ALA A 5 -11.47 24.75 4.87
C ALA A 5 -10.13 25.11 5.53
N ILE A 6 -9.03 25.12 4.78
CA ILE A 6 -7.72 25.53 5.29
C ILE A 6 -7.74 26.99 5.77
N SER A 7 -8.44 27.88 5.07
CA SER A 7 -8.59 29.28 5.51
C SER A 7 -9.28 29.41 6.86
N VAL A 8 -10.32 28.62 7.09
CA VAL A 8 -11.06 28.59 8.36
C VAL A 8 -10.18 28.05 9.48
N VAL A 9 -9.51 26.92 9.23
CA VAL A 9 -8.60 26.31 10.21
C VAL A 9 -7.45 27.24 10.58
N SER A 10 -6.76 27.81 9.59
CA SER A 10 -5.69 28.80 9.81
C SER A 10 -6.16 29.99 10.66
N ARG A 11 -7.33 30.56 10.36
CA ARG A 11 -7.88 31.68 11.13
C ARG A 11 -8.19 31.29 12.57
N GLN A 12 -8.80 30.14 12.80
CA GLN A 12 -9.16 29.69 14.15
C GLN A 12 -7.96 29.23 14.99
N LEU A 13 -6.88 28.82 14.35
CA LEU A 13 -5.62 28.48 15.01
C LEU A 13 -4.69 29.69 15.18
N GLY A 14 -5.01 30.83 14.58
CA GLY A 14 -4.15 32.02 14.61
C GLY A 14 -2.84 31.85 13.84
N ILE A 15 -2.80 30.95 12.86
CA ILE A 15 -1.62 30.67 12.03
C ILE A 15 -1.88 31.03 10.57
N SER A 16 -0.84 31.37 9.82
CA SER A 16 -0.96 31.61 8.39
C SER A 16 -1.30 30.31 7.63
N LYS A 17 -1.82 30.45 6.41
CA LYS A 17 -2.02 29.29 5.52
C LYS A 17 -0.71 28.63 5.12
N ALA A 18 0.36 29.44 5.01
CA ALA A 18 1.70 28.93 4.74
C ALA A 18 2.19 28.11 5.93
N GLU A 19 1.87 28.49 7.16
CA GLU A 19 2.23 27.68 8.34
C GLU A 19 1.40 26.41 8.47
N PHE A 20 0.22 26.29 7.82
CA PHE A 20 -0.59 25.07 7.81
C PHE A 20 0.01 23.99 6.88
N HIS A 21 1.25 23.57 7.14
CA HIS A 21 1.95 22.47 6.48
C HIS A 21 1.73 21.14 7.21
N GLN A 22 0.48 20.80 7.54
CA GLN A 22 0.22 19.54 8.21
C GLN A 22 0.19 18.39 7.20
N ASN A 23 1.01 17.36 7.46
CA ASN A 23 0.90 16.10 6.73
C ASN A 23 -0.35 15.35 7.22
N TYR A 24 -1.39 15.39 6.39
CA TYR A 24 -2.59 14.59 6.62
C TYR A 24 -2.97 13.81 5.36
N GLU A 25 -3.61 12.67 5.60
CA GLU A 25 -4.20 11.85 4.57
C GLU A 25 -5.72 11.80 4.75
N SER A 26 -6.46 12.25 3.73
CA SER A 26 -7.90 12.03 3.66
C SER A 26 -8.19 10.69 2.99
N ILE A 27 -9.06 9.90 3.64
CA ILE A 27 -9.51 8.59 3.19
C ILE A 27 -11.03 8.55 3.31
N GLY A 28 -11.72 8.65 2.17
CA GLY A 28 -13.16 8.85 2.15
C GLY A 28 -13.56 10.07 2.97
N ARG A 29 -14.38 9.86 4.01
CA ARG A 29 -14.81 10.90 4.96
C ARG A 29 -14.05 10.86 6.29
N ALA A 30 -12.89 10.22 6.34
CA ALA A 30 -11.96 10.31 7.45
C ALA A 30 -10.71 11.08 7.08
N MET A 31 -10.03 11.62 8.08
CA MET A 31 -8.70 12.21 7.95
C MET A 31 -7.76 11.59 8.98
N ILE A 32 -6.58 11.20 8.55
CA ILE A 32 -5.49 10.72 9.39
C ILE A 32 -4.41 11.79 9.43
N ILE A 33 -3.96 12.14 10.62
CA ILE A 33 -3.00 13.21 10.87
C ILE A 33 -1.85 12.64 11.71
N ARG A 34 -0.60 12.92 11.35
CA ARG A 34 0.53 12.52 12.20
C ARG A 34 0.52 13.32 13.49
N ARG A 35 0.54 12.65 14.65
CA ARG A 35 0.44 13.29 15.97
C ARG A 35 1.60 14.25 16.24
N ASP A 36 2.80 13.89 15.81
CA ASP A 36 3.99 14.74 15.93
C ASP A 36 3.91 16.03 15.07
N ASP A 37 3.04 16.04 14.06
CA ASP A 37 2.84 17.18 13.15
C ASP A 37 1.64 18.05 13.61
N MET A 38 1.12 17.86 14.83
CA MET A 38 -0.02 18.63 15.35
C MET A 38 0.41 19.99 15.93
N PHE A 39 -0.23 21.06 15.46
CA PHE A 39 0.02 22.43 15.93
C PHE A 39 -0.43 22.69 17.36
N VAL A 40 -1.42 21.94 17.84
CA VAL A 40 -2.08 22.18 19.12
C VAL A 40 -1.93 20.94 20.00
N LYS A 41 -1.48 21.13 21.23
CA LYS A 41 -1.35 20.05 22.24
C LYS A 41 -2.72 19.48 22.63
N GLU A 42 -3.78 20.27 22.57
CA GLU A 42 -5.15 19.82 22.78
C GLU A 42 -5.69 19.08 21.54
N GLU A 43 -5.43 17.78 21.50
CA GLU A 43 -5.81 16.92 20.36
C GLU A 43 -7.30 16.97 20.02
N GLY A 44 -8.17 17.09 21.04
CA GLY A 44 -9.62 17.09 20.87
C GLY A 44 -10.15 18.35 20.18
N TYR A 45 -9.66 19.53 20.56
CA TYR A 45 -10.00 20.79 19.87
C TYR A 45 -9.58 20.75 18.41
N PHE A 46 -8.34 20.32 18.16
CA PHE A 46 -7.81 20.18 16.82
C PHE A 46 -8.64 19.22 15.96
N GLY A 47 -9.00 18.06 16.51
CA GLY A 47 -9.87 17.09 15.85
C GLY A 47 -11.24 17.67 15.47
N ARG A 48 -11.91 18.40 16.38
CA ARG A 48 -13.23 19.02 16.12
C ARG A 48 -13.16 20.09 15.03
N LEU A 49 -12.08 20.88 15.03
CA LEU A 49 -11.83 21.91 14.03
C LEU A 49 -11.68 21.29 12.64
N MET A 50 -10.85 20.25 12.51
CA MET A 50 -10.67 19.54 11.25
C MET A 50 -11.95 18.84 10.79
N LEU A 51 -12.68 18.20 11.71
CA LEU A 51 -13.92 17.48 11.40
C LEU A 51 -14.98 18.40 10.80
N SER A 52 -15.23 19.55 11.43
CA SER A 52 -16.22 20.53 10.97
C SER A 52 -15.79 21.21 9.66
N SER A 53 -14.53 21.65 9.57
CA SER A 53 -14.02 22.38 8.41
C SER A 53 -14.00 21.55 7.13
N PHE A 54 -13.68 20.26 7.24
CA PHE A 54 -13.59 19.33 6.12
C PHE A 54 -14.85 18.46 5.92
N LYS A 55 -15.90 18.64 6.75
CA LYS A 55 -17.15 17.87 6.73
C LYS A 55 -16.93 16.35 6.83
N LEU A 56 -16.05 15.96 7.74
CA LEU A 56 -15.63 14.57 7.95
C LEU A 56 -16.57 13.84 8.92
N TRP A 57 -16.50 12.51 8.92
CA TRP A 57 -17.07 11.66 9.96
C TRP A 57 -16.10 11.42 11.11
N ALA A 58 -14.81 11.39 10.82
CA ALA A 58 -13.78 11.08 11.80
C ALA A 58 -12.45 11.78 11.49
N VAL A 59 -11.73 12.13 12.55
CA VAL A 59 -10.35 12.60 12.50
C VAL A 59 -9.52 11.73 13.44
N TYR A 60 -8.46 11.16 12.90
CA TYR A 60 -7.60 10.19 13.55
C TYR A 60 -6.18 10.75 13.69
N GLY A 61 -5.55 10.50 14.83
CA GLY A 61 -4.15 10.76 15.09
C GLY A 61 -3.34 9.49 14.89
N TYR A 62 -2.30 9.56 14.07
CA TYR A 62 -1.38 8.47 13.74
C TYR A 62 -0.05 8.65 14.46
N ALA A 63 0.42 7.61 15.15
CA ALA A 63 1.68 7.57 15.88
C ALA A 63 2.72 6.61 15.27
N GLY A 64 2.35 5.80 14.27
CA GLY A 64 3.29 4.87 13.65
C GLY A 64 2.64 3.55 13.22
N ILE A 65 3.48 2.56 12.99
CA ILE A 65 3.09 1.19 12.66
C ILE A 65 3.61 0.27 13.76
N ARG A 66 2.76 -0.65 14.22
CA ARG A 66 3.12 -1.72 15.14
C ARG A 66 3.40 -2.99 14.34
N ASP A 67 4.40 -3.75 14.79
CA ASP A 67 4.72 -5.13 14.40
C ASP A 67 4.87 -5.42 12.88
N TYR A 68 5.06 -6.70 12.53
CA TYR A 68 5.24 -7.16 11.15
C TYR A 68 3.94 -7.22 10.35
N ARG A 69 2.77 -7.22 11.00
CA ARG A 69 1.44 -7.20 10.36
C ARG A 69 1.02 -5.79 9.96
N ARG A 70 1.84 -4.81 10.33
CA ARG A 70 1.71 -3.39 10.00
C ARG A 70 0.40 -2.78 10.46
N ILE A 71 0.00 -3.12 11.69
CA ILE A 71 -1.20 -2.55 12.31
C ILE A 71 -0.89 -1.08 12.64
N PRO A 72 -1.71 -0.13 12.18
CA PRO A 72 -1.45 1.28 12.46
C PRO A 72 -1.66 1.59 13.95
N ASP A 73 -0.77 2.41 14.51
CA ASP A 73 -0.98 3.03 15.82
C ASP A 73 -1.81 4.30 15.61
N ILE A 74 -3.14 4.14 15.67
CA ILE A 74 -4.09 5.20 15.42
C ILE A 74 -5.04 5.37 16.61
N LYS A 75 -5.41 6.63 16.88
CA LYS A 75 -6.39 7.03 17.88
C LYS A 75 -7.42 7.98 17.27
N LEU A 76 -8.70 7.77 17.55
CA LEU A 76 -9.74 8.74 17.20
C LEU A 76 -9.56 10.04 18.03
N LEU A 77 -9.41 11.18 17.34
CA LEU A 77 -9.30 12.50 17.98
C LEU A 77 -10.67 13.18 18.10
N SER A 78 -11.53 12.98 17.09
CA SER A 78 -12.88 13.53 17.06
C SER A 78 -13.74 12.80 16.03
N GLY A 79 -15.04 12.70 16.29
CA GLY A 79 -16.03 12.09 15.39
C GLY A 79 -16.49 10.72 15.88
N ILE A 80 -16.73 9.80 14.94
CA ILE A 80 -17.20 8.44 15.22
C ILE A 80 -16.21 7.40 14.71
N HIS A 81 -16.10 6.28 15.42
CA HIS A 81 -15.42 5.09 14.92
C HIS A 81 -16.22 4.56 13.72
N THR A 82 -15.61 4.54 12.54
CA THR A 82 -16.31 4.13 11.31
C THR A 82 -15.35 3.58 10.27
N GLU A 83 -15.86 2.60 9.53
CA GLU A 83 -15.30 2.20 8.26
C GLU A 83 -15.46 3.34 7.24
N VAL A 84 -14.50 3.44 6.32
CA VAL A 84 -14.52 4.41 5.23
C VAL A 84 -14.35 3.71 3.89
N VAL A 85 -14.82 4.37 2.83
CA VAL A 85 -14.59 3.95 1.46
C VAL A 85 -13.79 5.01 0.74
N GLN A 86 -12.62 4.64 0.24
CA GLN A 86 -11.79 5.46 -0.63
C GLN A 86 -11.97 4.99 -2.08
N LYS A 87 -12.34 5.90 -2.97
CA LYS A 87 -12.32 5.64 -4.42
C LYS A 87 -10.98 6.07 -5.01
N GLU A 88 -10.32 5.20 -5.75
CA GLU A 88 -9.12 5.50 -6.51
C GLU A 88 -9.22 4.84 -7.88
N ASP A 89 -9.18 5.64 -8.95
CA ASP A 89 -9.20 5.18 -10.35
C ASP A 89 -10.34 4.19 -10.65
N GLY A 90 -11.52 4.44 -10.09
CA GLY A 90 -12.70 3.59 -10.25
C GLY A 90 -12.81 2.44 -9.24
N ILE A 91 -11.72 2.09 -8.55
CA ILE A 91 -11.69 1.04 -7.53
C ILE A 91 -12.15 1.59 -6.18
N LEU A 92 -12.99 0.83 -5.49
CA LEU A 92 -13.47 1.12 -4.14
C LEU A 92 -12.65 0.34 -3.11
N TYR A 93 -12.05 1.03 -2.15
CA TYR A 93 -11.34 0.44 -1.03
C TYR A 93 -12.08 0.78 0.26
N LYS A 94 -12.84 -0.19 0.76
CA LYS A 94 -13.42 -0.16 2.11
C LYS A 94 -12.36 -0.62 3.12
N MET A 95 -12.25 0.09 4.23
CA MET A 95 -11.34 -0.23 5.34
C MET A 95 -11.80 0.41 6.65
N ASP A 96 -11.31 -0.12 7.76
CA ASP A 96 -11.27 0.57 9.05
C ASP A 96 -9.87 1.18 9.24
N PRO A 97 -9.74 2.52 9.30
CA PRO A 97 -8.47 3.20 9.48
C PRO A 97 -7.71 2.79 10.74
N GLU A 98 -8.39 2.32 11.80
CA GLU A 98 -7.76 1.91 13.05
C GLU A 98 -7.15 0.51 12.97
N LYS A 99 -7.61 -0.31 12.01
CA LYS A 99 -7.18 -1.70 11.86
C LYS A 99 -6.21 -1.91 10.70
N VAL A 100 -6.31 -1.07 9.67
CA VAL A 100 -5.56 -1.28 8.42
C VAL A 100 -4.90 0.00 7.92
N MET A 101 -3.61 -0.11 7.62
CA MET A 101 -2.85 0.98 7.02
C MET A 101 -3.27 1.25 5.57
N PHE A 102 -3.57 2.50 5.26
CA PHE A 102 -3.83 2.94 3.88
C PHE A 102 -2.54 3.20 3.10
N SER A 103 -2.35 2.50 1.99
CA SER A 103 -1.12 2.60 1.18
C SER A 103 -1.27 3.60 0.01
N LYS A 104 -1.55 4.87 0.32
CA LYS A 104 -1.79 5.91 -0.70
C LYS A 104 -0.62 6.11 -1.66
N GLY A 105 0.60 6.15 -1.12
CA GLY A 105 1.80 6.55 -1.88
C GLY A 105 2.25 5.62 -3.01
N ASN A 106 1.55 4.49 -3.24
CA ASN A 106 1.87 3.54 -4.31
C ASN A 106 0.95 3.70 -5.52
N LYS A 107 0.18 4.80 -5.64
CA LYS A 107 -0.78 4.99 -6.73
C LYS A 107 -0.15 4.85 -8.13
N ARG A 108 0.98 5.52 -8.37
CA ARG A 108 1.70 5.43 -9.65
C ARG A 108 2.17 3.99 -9.91
N GLU A 109 2.63 3.30 -8.87
CA GLU A 109 3.08 1.91 -8.98
C GLU A 109 1.94 0.96 -9.33
N ARG A 110 0.78 1.14 -8.70
CA ARG A 110 -0.44 0.39 -9.04
C ARG A 110 -0.81 0.54 -10.50
N HIS A 111 -0.73 1.76 -11.02
CA HIS A 111 -1.00 2.02 -12.43
C HIS A 111 0.02 1.33 -13.35
N ILE A 112 1.32 1.48 -13.08
CA ILE A 112 2.38 0.84 -13.87
C ILE A 112 2.21 -0.68 -13.91
N LEU A 113 1.98 -1.33 -12.77
CA LEU A 113 1.74 -2.77 -12.73
C LEU A 113 0.48 -3.18 -13.50
N THR A 114 -0.60 -2.41 -13.37
CA THR A 114 -1.86 -2.69 -14.10
C THR A 114 -1.71 -2.59 -15.62
N GLU A 115 -0.84 -1.70 -16.11
CA GLU A 115 -0.58 -1.53 -17.55
C GLU A 115 0.48 -2.49 -18.11
N THR A 116 1.22 -3.21 -17.27
CA THR A 116 2.32 -4.10 -17.69
C THR A 116 2.00 -5.60 -17.57
N VAL A 117 0.82 -5.94 -17.06
CA VAL A 117 0.29 -7.31 -17.01
C VAL A 117 -0.46 -7.68 -18.30
N HIS A 118 -0.55 -8.98 -18.61
CA HIS A 118 -1.27 -9.48 -19.77
C HIS A 118 -2.50 -10.33 -19.40
N ARG A 119 -3.48 -10.39 -20.32
CA ARG A 119 -4.77 -11.07 -20.13
C ARG A 119 -4.66 -12.53 -19.74
N ASP A 120 -3.62 -13.22 -20.19
CA ASP A 120 -3.43 -14.65 -19.94
C ASP A 120 -2.57 -14.95 -18.70
N GLU A 121 -2.02 -13.91 -18.05
CA GLU A 121 -1.19 -14.08 -16.86
C GLU A 121 -1.99 -14.63 -15.67
N THR A 122 -1.34 -15.53 -14.93
CA THR A 122 -1.62 -15.82 -13.53
C THR A 122 -0.65 -15.03 -12.67
N VAL A 123 -1.18 -14.18 -11.78
CA VAL A 123 -0.39 -13.31 -10.91
C VAL A 123 -0.49 -13.78 -9.47
N LEU A 124 0.60 -13.67 -8.71
CA LEU A 124 0.63 -13.87 -7.27
C LEU A 124 1.03 -12.56 -6.58
N ASP A 125 0.14 -12.02 -5.75
CA ASP A 125 0.43 -10.95 -4.80
C ASP A 125 0.72 -11.56 -3.43
N MET A 126 1.99 -11.52 -3.01
CA MET A 126 2.43 -12.16 -1.76
C MET A 126 2.07 -11.37 -0.50
N PHE A 127 1.67 -10.10 -0.63
CA PHE A 127 1.40 -9.19 0.49
C PHE A 127 0.25 -8.23 0.14
N ALA A 128 -0.94 -8.79 -0.04
CA ALA A 128 -2.03 -8.12 -0.74
C ALA A 128 -2.66 -6.93 0.02
N GLY A 129 -2.52 -6.88 1.34
CA GLY A 129 -3.25 -5.93 2.18
C GLY A 129 -4.75 -6.08 1.94
N ILE A 130 -5.41 -4.95 1.65
CA ILE A 130 -6.84 -4.92 1.28
C ILE A 130 -7.09 -5.05 -0.22
N GLY A 131 -6.06 -5.45 -0.98
CA GLY A 131 -6.12 -5.67 -2.43
C GLY A 131 -5.61 -4.50 -3.27
N TYR A 132 -4.64 -3.72 -2.75
CA TYR A 132 -4.14 -2.51 -3.44
C TYR A 132 -3.64 -2.77 -4.86
N PHE A 133 -2.80 -3.79 -5.05
CA PHE A 133 -2.39 -4.22 -6.39
C PHE A 133 -3.37 -5.23 -6.97
N SER A 134 -3.84 -6.14 -6.12
CA SER A 134 -4.63 -7.28 -6.56
C SER A 134 -5.94 -6.94 -7.26
N ILE A 135 -6.70 -5.97 -6.76
CA ILE A 135 -8.00 -5.60 -7.31
C ILE A 135 -7.87 -4.95 -8.70
N PRO A 136 -7.08 -3.88 -8.92
CA PRO A 136 -6.96 -3.31 -10.25
C PRO A 136 -6.38 -4.29 -11.27
N ILE A 137 -5.39 -5.12 -10.87
CA ILE A 137 -4.81 -6.14 -11.75
C ILE A 137 -5.82 -7.23 -12.13
N SER A 138 -6.75 -7.57 -11.23
CA SER A 138 -7.77 -8.60 -11.49
C SER A 138 -8.59 -8.35 -12.76
N PHE A 139 -8.77 -7.09 -13.17
CA PHE A 139 -9.51 -6.75 -14.39
C PHE A 139 -8.70 -6.93 -15.69
N LYS A 140 -7.40 -7.21 -15.59
CA LYS A 140 -6.46 -7.25 -16.72
C LYS A 140 -5.83 -8.62 -16.94
N VAL A 141 -6.08 -9.59 -16.06
CA VAL A 141 -5.39 -10.89 -16.05
C VAL A 141 -6.37 -12.06 -15.95
N LYS A 142 -5.89 -13.28 -16.20
CA LYS A 142 -6.69 -14.50 -16.15
C LYS A 142 -7.05 -14.88 -14.71
N ARG A 143 -6.06 -14.79 -13.82
CA ARG A 143 -6.16 -15.22 -12.42
C ARG A 143 -5.22 -14.41 -11.56
N ILE A 144 -5.64 -14.03 -10.37
CA ILE A 144 -4.74 -13.48 -9.36
C ILE A 144 -4.93 -14.20 -8.03
N TYR A 145 -3.83 -14.63 -7.42
CA TYR A 145 -3.77 -15.17 -6.07
C TYR A 145 -3.23 -14.09 -5.15
N SER A 146 -3.89 -13.86 -4.01
CA SER A 146 -3.57 -12.77 -3.09
C SER A 146 -3.42 -13.32 -1.69
N CYS A 147 -2.21 -13.27 -1.14
CA CYS A 147 -1.91 -13.71 0.22
C CYS A 147 -1.88 -12.51 1.17
N GLU A 148 -2.54 -12.63 2.33
CA GLU A 148 -2.50 -11.63 3.38
C GLU A 148 -2.44 -12.31 4.75
N ILE A 149 -1.55 -11.85 5.63
CA ILE A 149 -1.31 -12.45 6.94
C ILE A 149 -2.12 -11.79 8.06
N ASN A 150 -2.47 -10.51 7.90
CA ASN A 150 -3.30 -9.77 8.82
C ASN A 150 -4.79 -10.12 8.58
N PRO A 151 -5.48 -10.74 9.56
CA PRO A 151 -6.88 -11.14 9.40
C PRO A 151 -7.84 -9.96 9.15
N ASP A 152 -7.56 -8.77 9.70
CA ASP A 152 -8.38 -7.57 9.43
C ASP A 152 -8.19 -7.09 8.00
N SER A 153 -6.94 -7.01 7.53
CA SER A 153 -6.65 -6.69 6.12
C SER A 153 -7.28 -7.70 5.17
N PHE A 154 -7.22 -8.99 5.51
CA PHE A 154 -7.83 -10.07 4.73
C PHE A 154 -9.37 -9.95 4.70
N HIS A 155 -10.00 -9.62 5.82
CA HIS A 155 -11.44 -9.33 5.87
C HIS A 155 -11.81 -8.23 4.88
N TYR A 156 -11.05 -7.13 4.86
CA TYR A 156 -11.25 -6.04 3.90
C TYR A 156 -10.89 -6.42 2.47
N LEU A 157 -9.90 -7.28 2.23
CA LEU A 157 -9.61 -7.83 0.91
C LEU A 157 -10.82 -8.58 0.35
N LEU A 158 -11.51 -9.40 1.16
CA LEU A 158 -12.71 -10.12 0.74
C LEU A 158 -13.86 -9.17 0.41
N ILE A 159 -14.08 -8.14 1.24
CA ILE A 159 -15.09 -7.12 0.98
C ILE A 159 -14.76 -6.36 -0.31
N ASN A 160 -13.52 -5.89 -0.46
CA ASN A 160 -13.09 -5.09 -1.58
C ASN A 160 -13.12 -5.89 -2.88
N LYS A 161 -12.73 -7.17 -2.84
CA LYS A 161 -12.94 -8.13 -3.94
C LYS A 161 -14.41 -8.16 -4.37
N ARG A 162 -15.33 -8.26 -3.42
CA ARG A 162 -16.77 -8.38 -3.69
C ARG A 162 -17.35 -7.10 -4.29
N ILE A 163 -17.12 -5.94 -3.66
CA ILE A 163 -17.72 -4.66 -4.09
C ILE A 163 -17.18 -4.19 -5.45
N ASN A 164 -15.96 -4.59 -5.83
CA ASN A 164 -15.39 -4.27 -7.14
C ASN A 164 -15.69 -5.36 -8.20
N GLY A 165 -16.22 -6.53 -7.82
CA GLY A 165 -16.47 -7.61 -8.77
C GLY A 165 -15.21 -8.33 -9.28
N ALA A 166 -14.13 -8.35 -8.50
CA ALA A 166 -12.88 -9.05 -8.80
C ALA A 166 -13.04 -10.59 -8.67
N ARG A 167 -13.81 -11.19 -9.59
CA ARG A 167 -14.23 -12.60 -9.49
C ARG A 167 -13.08 -13.60 -9.65
N ASN A 168 -12.08 -13.26 -10.44
CA ASN A 168 -10.88 -14.07 -10.69
C ASN A 168 -9.77 -13.88 -9.63
N LEU A 169 -10.02 -13.11 -8.57
CA LEU A 169 -9.11 -13.00 -7.43
C LEU A 169 -9.36 -14.14 -6.44
N VAL A 170 -8.33 -14.87 -6.05
CA VAL A 170 -8.36 -15.90 -5.01
C VAL A 170 -7.59 -15.38 -3.80
N ALA A 171 -8.32 -15.03 -2.74
CA ALA A 171 -7.73 -14.52 -1.50
C ALA A 171 -7.37 -15.68 -0.56
N MET A 172 -6.18 -15.64 0.03
CA MET A 172 -5.66 -16.63 0.98
C MET A 172 -5.21 -15.92 2.25
N LEU A 173 -5.72 -16.37 3.40
CA LEU A 173 -5.28 -15.90 4.72
C LEU A 173 -4.08 -16.75 5.15
N GLY A 174 -2.93 -16.11 5.38
CA GLY A 174 -1.75 -16.79 5.93
C GLY A 174 -0.42 -16.20 5.48
N ASN A 175 0.65 -16.93 5.79
CA ASN A 175 2.00 -16.59 5.36
C ASN A 175 2.20 -16.98 3.89
N SER A 176 2.66 -16.04 3.06
CA SER A 176 2.90 -16.26 1.63
C SER A 176 3.99 -17.31 1.33
N SER A 177 4.83 -17.67 2.31
CA SER A 177 5.80 -18.78 2.20
C SER A 177 5.19 -20.18 2.31
N SER A 178 3.91 -20.27 2.69
CA SER A 178 3.21 -21.52 2.99
C SER A 178 2.20 -21.94 1.90
N ILE A 179 2.24 -21.30 0.72
CA ILE A 179 1.36 -21.66 -0.40
C ILE A 179 1.72 -23.06 -0.90
N PRO A 180 0.77 -24.02 -0.98
CA PRO A 180 1.04 -25.42 -1.32
C PRO A 180 1.10 -25.67 -2.85
N MET A 181 1.43 -24.65 -3.64
CA MET A 181 1.54 -24.71 -5.10
C MET A 181 2.94 -24.29 -5.52
N LYS A 182 3.41 -24.75 -6.67
CA LYS A 182 4.72 -24.39 -7.26
C LYS A 182 4.54 -24.17 -8.76
N GLY A 183 5.39 -23.33 -9.36
CA GLY A 183 5.41 -23.18 -10.82
C GLY A 183 4.10 -22.72 -11.46
N PHE A 184 3.24 -22.00 -10.73
CA PHE A 184 1.88 -21.68 -11.16
C PHE A 184 1.71 -20.23 -11.61
N SER A 185 2.61 -19.33 -11.22
CA SER A 185 2.50 -17.89 -11.47
C SER A 185 3.37 -17.44 -12.63
N ASP A 186 2.82 -16.65 -13.54
CA ASP A 186 3.57 -15.94 -14.59
C ASP A 186 4.27 -14.70 -14.03
N ARG A 187 3.66 -14.09 -13.00
CA ARG A 187 4.18 -12.88 -12.35
C ARG A 187 4.01 -12.94 -10.84
N ILE A 188 4.97 -12.40 -10.10
CA ILE A 188 4.89 -12.28 -8.64
C ILE A 188 5.10 -10.84 -8.21
N ILE A 189 4.23 -10.35 -7.33
CA ILE A 189 4.29 -9.04 -6.71
C ILE A 189 4.68 -9.22 -5.25
N MET A 190 5.76 -8.57 -4.86
CA MET A 190 6.37 -8.64 -3.53
C MET A 190 6.31 -7.24 -2.91
N GLY A 191 5.10 -6.81 -2.53
CA GLY A 191 4.74 -5.43 -2.14
C GLY A 191 5.20 -4.95 -0.75
N HIS A 192 6.14 -5.63 -0.10
CA HIS A 192 6.60 -5.34 1.26
C HIS A 192 8.12 -5.06 1.28
N PHE A 193 8.62 -4.18 2.16
CA PHE A 193 10.06 -3.84 2.18
C PHE A 193 10.96 -5.01 2.64
N ASP A 194 10.46 -5.85 3.54
CA ASP A 194 11.11 -7.12 3.92
C ASP A 194 10.89 -8.26 2.93
N SER A 195 10.26 -8.00 1.78
CA SER A 195 9.89 -9.06 0.84
C SER A 195 11.09 -9.79 0.24
N HIS A 196 12.28 -9.17 0.21
CA HIS A 196 13.52 -9.83 -0.20
C HIS A 196 13.80 -11.15 0.52
N LYS A 197 13.32 -11.32 1.75
CA LYS A 197 13.42 -12.58 2.53
C LYS A 197 12.61 -13.73 1.94
N TYR A 198 11.66 -13.43 1.05
CA TYR A 198 10.74 -14.36 0.43
C TYR A 198 11.10 -14.66 -1.03
N LEU A 199 12.24 -14.16 -1.54
CA LEU A 199 12.62 -14.31 -2.95
C LEU A 199 12.72 -15.78 -3.38
N GLU A 200 13.33 -16.64 -2.56
CA GLU A 200 13.40 -18.09 -2.82
C GLU A 200 12.02 -18.73 -2.99
N LYS A 201 11.06 -18.31 -2.16
CA LYS A 201 9.67 -18.78 -2.26
C LYS A 201 9.00 -18.23 -3.51
N ALA A 202 9.23 -16.97 -3.85
CA ALA A 202 8.73 -16.39 -5.09
C ALA A 202 9.24 -17.18 -6.31
N LEU A 203 10.56 -17.44 -6.39
CA LEU A 203 11.14 -18.23 -7.49
C LEU A 203 10.54 -19.64 -7.60
N LEU A 204 10.19 -20.27 -6.47
CA LEU A 204 9.50 -21.56 -6.44
C LEU A 204 8.05 -21.49 -6.99
N TYR A 205 7.34 -20.40 -6.73
CA TYR A 205 5.96 -20.18 -7.20
C TYR A 205 5.89 -19.75 -8.67
N LEU A 206 6.94 -19.09 -9.15
CA LEU A 206 7.04 -18.62 -10.52
C LEU A 206 7.14 -19.82 -11.48
N LYS A 207 6.55 -19.73 -12.66
CA LYS A 207 6.77 -20.65 -13.78
C LYS A 207 8.24 -20.63 -14.23
N LYS A 208 8.60 -21.48 -15.19
CA LYS A 208 9.97 -21.53 -15.75
C LYS A 208 10.44 -20.17 -16.23
N GLU A 209 9.54 -19.43 -16.87
CA GLU A 209 9.76 -18.04 -17.28
C GLU A 209 8.70 -17.16 -16.63
N GLY A 210 9.08 -15.97 -16.20
CA GLY A 210 8.15 -15.04 -15.58
C GLY A 210 8.81 -13.77 -15.05
N LYS A 211 8.02 -12.95 -14.35
CA LYS A 211 8.48 -11.66 -13.81
C LYS A 211 8.27 -11.55 -12.31
N ILE A 212 9.22 -10.94 -11.61
CA ILE A 212 9.08 -10.61 -10.18
C ILE A 212 9.18 -9.10 -10.00
N HIS A 213 8.19 -8.51 -9.34
CA HIS A 213 8.15 -7.11 -8.97
C HIS A 213 8.38 -6.98 -7.46
N LEU A 214 9.59 -6.58 -7.06
CA LEU A 214 10.03 -6.58 -5.67
C LEU A 214 10.16 -5.17 -5.10
N HIS A 215 9.42 -4.88 -4.03
CA HIS A 215 9.58 -3.63 -3.29
C HIS A 215 10.74 -3.73 -2.29
N SER A 216 11.61 -2.72 -2.27
CA SER A 216 12.73 -2.62 -1.34
C SER A 216 12.94 -1.19 -0.87
N LEU A 217 13.70 -1.05 0.22
CA LEU A 217 14.37 0.21 0.57
C LEU A 217 15.78 0.18 0.00
N ALA A 218 16.26 1.35 -0.41
CA ALA A 218 17.62 1.56 -0.90
C ALA A 218 18.19 2.87 -0.35
N THR A 219 19.50 2.96 -0.25
CA THR A 219 20.20 4.22 0.03
C THR A 219 19.80 5.25 -1.02
N ARG A 220 19.44 6.46 -0.57
CA ARG A 220 18.99 7.53 -1.47
C ARG A 220 20.08 7.84 -2.50
N GLY A 221 19.72 7.77 -3.77
CA GLY A 221 20.61 8.10 -4.89
C GLY A 221 21.61 7.00 -5.29
N ASP A 222 21.69 5.90 -4.55
CA ASP A 222 22.55 4.77 -4.88
C ASP A 222 21.78 3.44 -4.82
N TYR A 223 21.60 2.84 -6.00
CA TYR A 223 20.87 1.57 -6.18
C TYR A 223 21.77 0.44 -6.70
N SER A 224 23.08 0.66 -6.79
CA SER A 224 24.07 -0.29 -7.33
C SER A 224 24.00 -1.65 -6.62
N SER A 225 23.92 -1.63 -5.29
CA SER A 225 23.79 -2.83 -4.45
C SER A 225 22.59 -3.72 -4.79
N LEU A 226 21.50 -3.17 -5.32
CA LEU A 226 20.34 -3.95 -5.72
C LEU A 226 20.59 -4.67 -7.05
N TYR A 227 21.24 -4.02 -8.01
CA TYR A 227 21.64 -4.67 -9.26
C TYR A 227 22.65 -5.79 -8.99
N GLU A 228 23.62 -5.55 -8.10
CA GLU A 228 24.58 -6.59 -7.72
C GLU A 228 23.92 -7.77 -7.01
N LYS A 229 23.02 -7.49 -6.06
CA LYS A 229 22.34 -8.52 -5.27
C LYS A 229 21.42 -9.39 -6.12
N TYR A 230 20.60 -8.78 -6.96
CA TYR A 230 19.54 -9.50 -7.69
C TYR A 230 19.97 -9.90 -9.10
N GLY A 231 20.84 -9.14 -9.75
CA GLY A 231 21.29 -9.42 -11.12
C GLY A 231 22.33 -10.55 -11.21
N LYS A 232 22.93 -10.95 -10.08
CA LYS A 232 23.83 -12.12 -10.01
C LYS A 232 23.11 -13.42 -9.65
N HIS A 233 21.80 -13.37 -9.43
CA HIS A 233 21.02 -14.57 -9.11
C HIS A 233 20.93 -15.47 -10.36
N GLU A 234 21.17 -16.78 -10.20
CA GLU A 234 21.32 -17.71 -11.34
C GLU A 234 20.14 -17.73 -12.33
N TYR A 235 18.92 -17.52 -11.84
CA TYR A 235 17.70 -17.49 -12.66
C TYR A 235 17.30 -16.11 -13.19
N VAL A 236 18.03 -15.03 -12.87
CA VAL A 236 17.64 -13.67 -13.26
C VAL A 236 18.40 -13.26 -14.53
N GLU A 237 17.67 -13.02 -15.61
CA GLU A 237 18.24 -12.59 -16.90
C GLU A 237 18.31 -11.07 -17.04
N GLY A 238 17.46 -10.35 -16.31
CA GLY A 238 17.37 -8.89 -16.40
C GLY A 238 16.86 -8.28 -15.11
N VAL A 239 17.44 -7.13 -14.73
CA VAL A 239 17.04 -6.34 -13.57
C VAL A 239 16.84 -4.89 -13.97
N LYS A 240 15.73 -4.31 -13.54
CA LYS A 240 15.46 -2.86 -13.63
C LYS A 240 15.09 -2.35 -12.25
N VAL A 241 15.78 -1.30 -11.79
CA VAL A 241 15.48 -0.65 -10.51
C VAL A 241 14.89 0.73 -10.76
N ARG A 242 13.75 1.02 -10.13
CA ARG A 242 13.07 2.32 -10.23
C ARG A 242 12.69 2.86 -8.87
N LYS A 243 12.92 4.16 -8.67
CA LYS A 243 12.40 4.89 -7.51
C LYS A 243 10.88 5.02 -7.59
N VAL A 244 10.19 4.65 -6.51
CA VAL A 244 8.75 4.88 -6.32
C VAL A 244 8.54 6.24 -5.67
N LYS A 245 9.17 6.45 -4.51
CA LYS A 245 9.08 7.68 -3.71
C LYS A 245 10.21 7.75 -2.69
N SER A 246 10.40 8.91 -2.09
CA SER A 246 11.26 9.00 -0.91
C SER A 246 10.56 8.43 0.33
N TYR A 247 11.31 7.69 1.14
CA TYR A 247 10.81 7.01 2.34
C TYR A 247 11.28 7.68 3.63
N SER A 248 12.58 7.97 3.72
CA SER A 248 13.20 8.71 4.83
C SER A 248 14.29 9.64 4.27
N PRO A 249 14.90 10.53 5.07
CA PRO A 249 16.01 11.38 4.60
C PRO A 249 17.16 10.62 3.94
N SER A 250 17.44 9.39 4.39
CA SER A 250 18.53 8.55 3.90
C SER A 250 18.10 7.43 2.94
N HIS A 251 16.81 7.10 2.86
CA HIS A 251 16.32 5.96 2.08
C HIS A 251 15.21 6.34 1.09
N ASP A 252 15.28 5.74 -0.10
CA ASP A 252 14.21 5.75 -1.09
C ASP A 252 13.49 4.39 -1.10
N HIS A 253 12.18 4.43 -1.31
CA HIS A 253 11.40 3.24 -1.67
C HIS A 253 11.56 3.03 -3.16
N VAL A 254 12.10 1.87 -3.52
CA VAL A 254 12.33 1.43 -4.90
C VAL A 254 11.59 0.14 -5.20
N VAL A 255 11.44 -0.13 -6.50
CA VAL A 255 11.02 -1.42 -7.03
C VAL A 255 12.13 -2.01 -7.87
N VAL A 256 12.34 -3.32 -7.74
CA VAL A 256 13.26 -4.14 -8.50
C VAL A 256 12.42 -5.07 -9.35
N ASP A 257 12.33 -4.77 -10.64
CA ASP A 257 11.69 -5.63 -11.64
C ASP A 257 12.73 -6.62 -12.16
N MET A 258 12.43 -7.91 -12.04
CA MET A 258 13.30 -9.01 -12.48
C MET A 258 12.61 -9.82 -13.56
N ASP A 259 13.29 -10.01 -14.68
CA ASP A 259 12.96 -11.02 -15.69
C ASP A 259 13.68 -12.32 -15.31
N VAL A 260 12.92 -13.41 -15.13
CA VAL A 260 13.41 -14.67 -14.57
C VAL A 260 13.23 -15.81 -15.57
N LYS A 261 14.27 -16.62 -15.74
CA LYS A 261 14.27 -17.86 -16.50
C LYS A 261 15.01 -18.96 -15.73
N LYS A 262 14.29 -20.02 -15.39
CA LYS A 262 14.80 -21.19 -14.67
C LYS A 262 15.12 -22.31 -15.66
N HIS A 263 16.30 -22.90 -15.52
CA HIS A 263 16.75 -24.07 -16.29
C HIS A 263 16.01 -25.34 -15.85
#